data_AF-A0A7C4D7Q0-F1
#
_entry.id   AF-A0A7C4D7Q0-F1
#
_cell.length_a   1.000
_cell.length_b   1.000
_cell.length_c   1.000
_cell.angle_alpha   90.00
_cell.angle_beta   90.00
_cell.angle_gamma   90.00
#
_symmetry.space_group_name_H-M   'P 1'
#
loop_
_entity.id
_entity.type
_entity.pdbx_description
1 polymer ?
#
loop_
_entity_poly.entity_id
_entity_poly.type
_entity_poly.pdbx_seq_one_letter_code
_entity_poly.pdbx_strand_id
1 'polypeptide(L)' 'MSSVKIDIRNIPESCSSHPVIKLSQALNSLDGGVHRIEVMYKPSDIPDNIVELFLSKHGFKITDKRVLDDGSVIVIGVKI' A
#
# COMPACT_ATOMS: atom_id res chain seq x y z
N MET A 1 10.74 13.70 9.26
CA MET A 1 10.13 13.13 8.05
C MET A 1 9.23 11.98 8.48
N SER A 2 7.92 12.09 8.27
CA SER A 2 6.96 11.08 8.73
C SER A 2 6.85 9.95 7.70
N SER A 3 6.99 8.72 8.17
CA SER A 3 6.86 7.50 7.35
C SER A 3 5.72 6.63 7.87
N VAL A 4 4.90 6.07 6.98
CA VAL A 4 3.82 5.15 7.33
C VAL A 4 4.05 3.79 6.69
N LYS A 5 3.80 2.73 7.47
CA LYS A 5 3.83 1.35 7.00
C LYS A 5 2.41 0.79 6.98
N ILE A 6 2.01 0.21 5.85
CA ILE A 6 0.71 -0.41 5.65
C ILE A 6 0.95 -1.87 5.28
N ASP A 7 0.56 -2.78 6.16
CA ASP A 7 0.58 -4.23 5.88
C ASP A 7 -0.86 -4.71 5.61
N ILE A 8 -1.09 -5.20 4.40
CA ILE A 8 -2.38 -5.75 3.94
C ILE A 8 -2.30 -7.24 3.60
N ARG A 9 -1.28 -7.97 4.09
CA ARG A 9 -1.08 -9.41 3.80
C ARG A 9 -2.00 -10.37 4.57
N ASN A 10 -2.57 -9.92 5.70
CA ASN A 10 -3.40 -10.73 6.59
C ASN A 10 -4.74 -10.04 6.82
N ILE A 11 -5.68 -10.21 5.89
CA ILE A 11 -7.02 -9.67 6.06
C ILE A 11 -8.04 -10.81 6.08
N PRO A 12 -8.90 -10.89 7.12
CA PRO A 12 -9.94 -11.90 7.18
C PRO A 12 -10.92 -11.78 6.00
N GLU A 13 -11.42 -12.92 5.52
CA GLU A 13 -12.26 -13.11 4.30
C GLU A 13 -13.69 -12.54 4.40
N SER A 14 -13.87 -11.36 4.98
CA SER A 14 -15.17 -10.66 4.96
C SER A 14 -15.27 -9.78 3.71
N CYS A 15 -16.42 -9.72 3.05
CA CYS A 15 -16.64 -8.89 1.84
C CYS A 15 -16.32 -7.38 2.03
N SER A 16 -16.30 -6.90 3.27
CA SER A 16 -15.91 -5.53 3.67
C SER A 16 -14.41 -5.36 3.94
N SER A 17 -13.65 -6.44 3.86
CA SER A 17 -12.24 -6.55 4.24
C SER A 17 -11.33 -6.81 3.05
N HIS A 18 -11.77 -6.45 1.83
CA HIS A 18 -10.88 -6.52 0.68
C HIS A 18 -9.63 -5.65 0.91
N PRO A 19 -8.42 -6.14 0.59
CA PRO A 19 -7.18 -5.43 0.82
C PRO A 19 -7.12 -4.07 0.14
N VAL A 20 -7.85 -3.89 -0.98
CA VAL A 20 -8.03 -2.60 -1.65
C VAL A 20 -8.77 -1.58 -0.77
N ILE A 21 -9.79 -2.01 -0.01
CA ILE A 21 -10.56 -1.14 0.89
C ILE A 21 -9.67 -0.69 2.05
N LYS A 22 -8.89 -1.60 2.64
CA LYS A 22 -7.93 -1.23 3.71
C LYS A 22 -6.85 -0.28 3.20
N LEU A 23 -6.33 -0.51 2.00
CA LEU A 23 -5.38 0.41 1.38
C LEU A 23 -5.99 1.80 1.22
N SER A 24 -7.20 1.89 0.67
CA SER A 24 -7.93 3.15 0.51
C SER A 24 -8.16 3.86 1.85
N GLN A 25 -8.64 3.15 2.87
CA GLN A 25 -8.85 3.71 4.21
C GLN A 25 -7.56 4.21 4.83
N ALA A 26 -6.50 3.40 4.79
CA ALA A 26 -5.19 3.77 5.33
C ALA A 26 -4.61 5.00 4.63
N LEU A 27 -4.76 5.10 3.30
CA LEU A 27 -4.33 6.26 2.51
C LEU A 27 -5.16 7.53 2.79
N ASN A 28 -6.47 7.39 3.05
CA ASN A 28 -7.33 8.51 3.43
C ASN A 28 -7.07 9.00 4.86
N SER A 29 -6.60 8.12 5.74
CA SER A 29 -6.21 8.47 7.12
C SER A 29 -4.80 9.05 7.22
N LEU A 30 -4.06 9.22 6.12
CA LEU A 30 -2.75 9.85 6.16
C LEU A 30 -2.90 11.36 6.35
N ASP A 31 -2.35 11.87 7.45
CA ASP A 31 -2.13 13.32 7.61
C ASP A 31 -1.19 13.87 6.53
N GLY A 32 -1.38 15.15 6.18
CA GLY A 32 -0.61 15.83 5.12
C GLY A 32 0.91 15.91 5.34
N GLY A 33 1.43 15.46 6.49
CA GLY A 33 2.85 15.40 6.80
C GLY A 33 3.58 14.11 6.37
N VAL A 34 2.86 13.10 5.86
CA VAL A 34 3.47 11.82 5.45
C VAL A 34 4.25 11.97 4.14
N HIS A 35 5.57 11.78 4.21
CA HIS A 35 6.48 11.92 3.08
C HIS A 35 6.87 10.59 2.46
N ARG A 36 6.80 9.49 3.22
CA ARG A 36 7.17 8.15 2.76
C ARG A 36 6.13 7.13 3.20
N ILE A 37 5.77 6.24 2.30
CA ILE A 37 4.85 5.15 2.56
C ILE A 37 5.44 3.83 2.11
N GLU A 38 5.26 2.79 2.92
CA GLU A 38 5.67 1.42 2.62
C GLU A 38 4.42 0.54 2.69
N VAL A 39 4.06 -0.07 1.56
CA VAL A 39 2.89 -0.93 1.44
C VAL A 39 3.34 -2.36 1.19
N MET A 40 2.92 -3.29 2.05
CA MET A 40 3.21 -4.71 1.92
C MET A 40 1.93 -5.48 1.62
N TYR A 41 1.92 -6.24 0.54
CA TYR A 41 0.73 -6.96 0.07
C TYR A 41 1.11 -8.28 -0.58
N LYS A 42 0.13 -9.16 -0.76
CA LYS A 42 0.29 -10.35 -1.59
C LYS A 42 -0.28 -10.07 -2.98
N PRO A 43 0.49 -10.30 -4.06
CA PRO A 43 -0.02 -10.12 -5.41
C PRO A 43 -1.16 -11.07 -5.78
N SER A 44 -1.35 -12.17 -5.02
CA SER A 44 -2.55 -13.02 -5.10
C SER A 44 -3.84 -12.32 -4.67
N ASP A 45 -3.74 -11.33 -3.78
CA ASP A 45 -4.89 -10.70 -3.14
C ASP A 45 -5.15 -9.29 -3.69
N ILE A 46 -4.08 -8.56 -4.05
CA ILE A 46 -4.17 -7.32 -4.83
C ILE A 46 -3.14 -7.35 -5.97
N PRO A 47 -3.57 -7.16 -7.21
CA PRO A 47 -2.67 -6.92 -8.35
C PRO A 47 -1.81 -5.67 -8.17
N ASP A 48 -0.55 -5.71 -8.59
CA ASP A 48 0.39 -4.60 -8.44
C ASP A 48 -0.15 -3.28 -8.98
N ASN A 49 -0.72 -3.30 -10.19
CA ASN A 49 -1.26 -2.12 -10.86
C ASN A 49 -2.32 -1.38 -10.05
N ILE A 50 -3.08 -2.09 -9.19
CA ILE A 50 -4.04 -1.47 -8.29
C ILE A 50 -3.32 -0.70 -7.18
N VAL A 51 -2.32 -1.31 -6.53
CA VAL A 51 -1.52 -0.62 -5.50
C VAL A 51 -0.86 0.62 -6.08
N GLU A 52 -0.30 0.52 -7.29
CA GLU A 52 0.35 1.64 -7.97
C GLU A 52 -0.62 2.77 -8.29
N LEU A 53 -1.83 2.44 -8.76
CA LEU A 53 -2.88 3.41 -9.04
C LEU A 53 -3.32 4.15 -7.77
N PHE A 54 -3.51 3.44 -6.66
CA PHE A 54 -3.92 4.04 -5.39
C PHE A 54 -2.84 4.97 -4.82
N LEU A 55 -1.58 4.55 -4.83
CA LEU A 55 -0.47 5.40 -4.38
C LEU A 55 -0.37 6.67 -5.23
N SER A 56 -0.43 6.52 -6.56
CA SER A 56 -0.38 7.65 -7.49
C SER A 56 -1.55 8.62 -7.29
N LYS A 57 -2.77 8.10 -7.10
CA LYS A 57 -3.98 8.88 -6.81
C LYS A 57 -3.84 9.73 -5.53
N HIS A 58 -3.10 9.24 -4.54
CA HIS A 58 -2.84 9.96 -3.30
C HIS A 58 -1.56 10.82 -3.35
N GLY A 59 -0.97 11.01 -4.53
CA GLY A 59 0.21 11.86 -4.73
C GLY A 59 1.50 11.23 -4.22
N PHE A 60 1.60 9.90 -4.24
CA PHE A 60 2.85 9.19 -3.97
C PHE A 60 3.45 8.67 -5.27
N LYS A 61 4.73 8.96 -5.51
CA LYS A 61 5.52 8.34 -6.56
C LYS A 61 6.22 7.10 -6.01
N ILE A 62 6.13 5.99 -6.73
CA ILE A 62 6.85 4.77 -6.37
C ILE A 62 8.33 4.96 -6.66
N THR A 63 9.14 4.65 -5.65
CA THR A 63 10.61 4.77 -5.71
C THR A 63 11.30 3.42 -5.63
N ASP A 64 10.64 2.43 -5.02
CA ASP A 64 11.20 1.11 -4.83
C ASP A 64 10.08 0.08 -4.80
N LYS A 65 10.34 -1.10 -5.35
CA LYS A 65 9.44 -2.25 -5.35
C LYS A 65 10.28 -3.51 -5.28
N ARG A 66 9.96 -4.39 -4.34
CA ARG A 66 10.71 -5.64 -4.11
C ARG A 66 9.81 -6.76 -3.65
N VAL A 67 10.13 -7.96 -4.12
CA VAL A 67 9.44 -9.21 -3.77
C VAL A 67 10.20 -9.84 -2.60
N LEU A 68 9.46 -10.32 -1.60
CA LEU A 68 9.99 -11.03 -0.45
C LEU A 68 10.02 -12.54 -0.72
N ASP A 69 10.80 -13.28 0.09
CA ASP A 69 10.94 -14.74 -0.04
C ASP A 69 9.62 -15.50 0.13
N ASP A 70 8.64 -14.91 0.83
CA ASP A 70 7.30 -15.48 1.04
C ASP A 70 6.31 -15.19 -0.10
N GLY A 71 6.77 -14.56 -1.19
CA GLY A 71 5.95 -14.15 -2.33
C GLY A 71 5.17 -12.85 -2.12
N SER A 72 5.31 -12.19 -0.96
CA SER A 72 4.76 -10.85 -0.74
C SER A 72 5.54 -9.80 -1.51
N VAL A 73 4.91 -8.66 -1.76
CA VAL A 73 5.50 -7.51 -2.43
C VAL A 73 5.51 -6.32 -1.48
N ILE A 74 6.64 -5.62 -1.40
CA ILE A 74 6.77 -4.33 -0.75
C ILE A 74 6.90 -3.26 -1.84
N VAL A 75 6.08 -2.22 -1.76
CA VAL A 75 6.17 -1.01 -2.58
C VAL A 75 6.44 0.19 -1.67
N ILE A 76 7.40 1.03 -2.06
CA ILE A 76 7.77 2.25 -1.35
C ILE A 76 7.41 3.46 -2.19
N GLY A 77 6.48 4.27 -1.68
CA GLY A 77 6.08 5.55 -2.26
C GLY A 77 6.69 6.74 -1.52
N VAL A 78 7.01 7.80 -2.24
CA VAL A 78 7.37 9.11 -1.67
C VAL A 78 6.38 10.18 -2.14
N LYS A 79 6.00 11.09 -1.25
CA LYS A 79 5.07 12.17 -1.56
C LYS A 79 5.67 13.09 -2.63
N ILE A 80 4.86 13.43 -3.65
CA ILE A 80 5.19 14.38 -4.72
C ILE A 80 4.76 15.78 -4.30
#